data_AF-A0A915ZPX8-F1
#
_entry.id   AF-A0A915ZPX8-F1
#
_cell.length_a   1.000
_cell.length_b   1.000
_cell.length_c   1.000
_cell.angle_alpha   90.00
_cell.angle_beta   90.00
_cell.angle_gamma   90.00
#
_symmetry.space_group_name_H-M   'P 1'
#
loop_
_entity.id
_entity.type
_entity.pdbx_description
1 polymer ?
#
loop_
_entity_poly.entity_id
_entity_poly.type
_entity_poly.pdbx_seq_one_letter_code
_entity_poly.pdbx_strand_id
1 'polypeptide(L)'
;MDLSWWSDVKKIVSKWITHLCGSTYRLLTPLEHAHPKKRRIIVIVEGLIGSGKSTLVKNLSQTLEKMGYSVCQILEPVDYWIETGILEKLYSNPSRFSVDFQVFAYMTRLVDINKSVAANPNADIYLLERSTESGKLFIPNFWDAIDPVEKVLLSYMFENLTELLSLDLTTAHILYYNTSLPKCMERVKKRNRSEEYP
;
A
#
# COMPACT_ATOMS: atom_id res chain seq x y z
N MET A 1 -6.39 -11.74 26.51
CA MET A 1 -5.80 -11.64 25.16
C MET A 1 -4.56 -10.80 25.29
N ASP A 2 -3.39 -11.33 24.98
CA ASP A 2 -2.13 -10.60 25.15
C ASP A 2 -1.95 -9.59 24.00
N LEU A 3 -2.10 -8.30 24.34
CA LEU A 3 -1.91 -7.15 23.43
C LEU A 3 -0.47 -6.59 23.52
N SER A 4 0.44 -7.28 24.21
CA SER A 4 1.86 -6.89 24.37
C SER A 4 2.52 -6.59 23.03
N TRP A 5 2.33 -7.46 22.04
CA TRP A 5 2.91 -7.28 20.70
C TRP A 5 2.43 -6.01 19.98
N TRP A 6 1.17 -5.58 20.16
CA TRP A 6 0.66 -4.33 19.57
C TRP A 6 1.20 -3.11 20.32
N SER A 7 1.43 -3.24 21.63
CA SER A 7 2.22 -2.27 22.39
C SER A 7 3.63 -2.17 21.80
N ASP A 8 4.23 -3.29 21.42
CA ASP A 8 5.57 -3.31 20.83
C ASP A 8 5.59 -2.73 19.42
N VAL A 9 4.64 -3.07 18.55
CA VAL A 9 4.48 -2.43 17.22
C VAL A 9 4.26 -0.92 17.38
N LYS A 10 3.37 -0.50 18.29
CA LYS A 10 3.16 0.93 18.58
C LYS A 10 4.41 1.60 19.15
N LYS A 11 5.16 0.94 20.03
CA LYS A 11 6.42 1.45 20.61
C LYS A 11 7.53 1.54 19.57
N ILE A 12 7.63 0.57 18.65
CA ILE A 12 8.61 0.60 17.55
C ILE A 12 8.26 1.73 16.61
N VAL A 13 7.00 1.80 16.18
CA VAL A 13 6.48 2.87 15.31
C VAL A 13 6.70 4.23 15.99
N SER A 14 6.38 4.39 17.27
CA SER A 14 6.60 5.66 17.98
C SER A 14 8.09 6.00 18.18
N LYS A 15 8.93 5.03 18.56
CA LYS A 15 10.37 5.24 18.80
C LYS A 15 11.13 5.54 17.50
N TRP A 16 10.77 4.91 16.38
CA TRP A 16 11.35 5.22 15.06
C TRP A 16 10.87 6.55 14.49
N ILE A 17 9.60 6.91 14.69
CA ILE A 17 9.04 8.20 14.24
C ILE A 17 9.75 9.38 14.91
N THR A 18 10.04 9.26 16.21
CA THR A 18 10.79 10.29 16.95
C THR A 18 12.20 10.50 16.40
N HIS A 19 12.78 9.49 15.75
CA HIS A 19 14.18 9.51 15.29
C HIS A 19 14.34 9.87 13.79
N LEU A 20 13.31 9.68 12.95
CA LEU A 20 13.45 9.79 11.49
C LEU A 20 12.86 11.05 10.85
N CYS A 21 11.84 11.70 11.41
CA CYS A 21 11.25 12.91 10.81
C CYS A 21 10.31 13.59 11.81
N GLY A 22 10.40 14.93 11.93
CA GLY A 22 9.36 15.74 12.56
C GLY A 22 8.05 15.73 11.74
N SER A 23 7.36 14.59 11.67
CA SER A 23 6.12 14.38 10.91
C SER A 23 5.15 13.48 11.69
N THR A 24 3.86 13.79 11.61
CA THR A 24 2.78 13.20 12.42
C THR A 24 2.05 12.06 11.71
N TYR A 25 1.69 10.98 12.43
CA TYR A 25 0.89 9.87 11.91
C TYR A 25 -0.51 9.84 12.53
N ARG A 26 -1.47 9.20 11.86
CA ARG A 26 -2.82 8.92 12.39
C ARG A 26 -3.18 7.47 12.12
N LEU A 27 -3.50 6.73 13.18
CA LEU A 27 -4.11 5.40 13.10
C LEU A 27 -5.61 5.59 12.82
N LEU A 28 -6.13 4.94 11.78
CA LEU A 28 -7.52 5.16 11.32
C LEU A 28 -8.53 4.10 11.77
N THR A 29 -8.12 3.03 12.46
CA THR A 29 -9.03 1.92 12.85
C THR A 29 -9.24 1.81 14.37
N PRO A 30 -10.49 1.74 14.87
CA PRO A 30 -10.82 1.39 16.25
C PRO A 30 -10.39 -0.04 16.63
N LEU A 31 -10.14 -0.28 17.92
CA LEU A 31 -9.49 -1.49 18.46
C LEU A 31 -10.40 -2.73 18.60
N GLU A 32 -11.68 -2.64 18.25
CA GLU A 32 -12.69 -3.57 18.78
C GLU A 32 -13.38 -4.43 17.72
N HIS A 33 -12.65 -5.31 17.01
CA HIS A 33 -13.26 -6.51 16.40
C HIS A 33 -12.20 -7.63 16.34
N ALA A 34 -12.45 -8.77 17.00
CA ALA A 34 -11.48 -9.86 17.17
C ALA A 34 -12.14 -11.24 17.01
N HIS A 35 -11.79 -11.98 15.94
CA HIS A 35 -12.16 -13.40 15.76
C HIS A 35 -11.06 -14.36 16.26
N PRO A 36 -11.39 -15.63 16.64
CA PRO A 36 -10.64 -16.39 17.64
C PRO A 36 -9.54 -17.36 17.12
N LYS A 37 -9.23 -17.42 15.83
CA LYS A 37 -8.17 -18.30 15.29
C LYS A 37 -6.94 -17.46 14.90
N LYS A 38 -5.79 -17.78 15.49
CA LYS A 38 -4.42 -17.27 15.24
C LYS A 38 -4.40 -16.01 14.33
N ARG A 39 -4.55 -14.83 14.93
CA ARG A 39 -4.68 -13.54 14.21
C ARG A 39 -3.45 -13.29 13.33
N ARG A 40 -3.64 -13.34 12.02
CA ARG A 40 -2.72 -12.75 11.04
C ARG A 40 -2.83 -11.23 11.19
N ILE A 41 -1.72 -10.56 11.46
CA ILE A 41 -1.70 -9.11 11.58
C ILE A 41 -1.50 -8.53 10.19
N ILE A 42 -2.42 -7.69 9.72
CA ILE A 42 -2.28 -7.02 8.43
C ILE A 42 -1.96 -5.56 8.70
N VAL A 43 -0.84 -5.08 8.17
CA VAL A 43 -0.44 -3.68 8.25
C VAL A 43 -0.29 -3.15 6.84
N ILE A 44 -1.00 -2.06 6.53
CA ILE A 44 -0.95 -1.39 5.23
C ILE A 44 -0.25 -0.07 5.42
N VAL A 45 0.86 0.13 4.71
CA VAL A 45 1.59 1.40 4.71
C VAL A 45 1.09 2.26 3.56
N GLU A 46 0.41 3.34 3.91
CA GLU A 46 -0.10 4.36 2.97
C GLU A 46 0.78 5.61 2.97
N GLY A 47 0.70 6.40 1.91
CA GLY A 47 1.46 7.64 1.80
C GLY A 47 1.63 8.12 0.37
N LEU A 48 2.01 9.39 0.22
CA LEU A 48 2.19 10.02 -1.08
C LEU A 48 3.24 9.30 -1.96
N ILE A 49 3.14 9.49 -3.28
CA ILE A 49 4.22 9.12 -4.21
C ILE A 49 5.49 9.87 -3.78
N GLY A 50 6.64 9.19 -3.74
CA GLY A 50 7.89 9.78 -3.24
C GLY A 50 8.01 9.91 -1.71
N SER A 51 7.04 9.43 -0.92
CA SER A 51 7.14 9.52 0.54
C SER A 51 8.17 8.56 1.16
N GLY A 52 8.64 7.54 0.42
CA GLY A 52 9.62 6.56 0.92
C GLY A 52 9.02 5.32 1.59
N LYS A 53 7.79 4.96 1.24
CA LYS A 53 7.08 3.78 1.78
C LYS A 53 7.86 2.49 1.63
N SER A 54 8.38 2.15 0.45
CA SER A 54 9.14 0.90 0.24
C SER A 54 10.32 0.78 1.21
N THR A 55 11.03 1.89 1.47
CA THR A 55 12.11 1.95 2.47
C THR A 55 11.58 1.73 3.88
N LEU A 56 10.46 2.37 4.25
CA LEU A 56 9.83 2.18 5.55
C LEU A 56 9.38 0.72 5.76
N VAL A 57 8.70 0.14 4.77
CA VAL A 57 8.23 -1.25 4.80
C VAL A 57 9.40 -2.21 4.99
N LYS A 58 10.49 -2.04 4.23
CA LYS A 58 11.70 -2.87 4.35
C LYS A 58 12.32 -2.77 5.74
N ASN A 59 12.49 -1.56 6.27
CA ASN A 59 13.08 -1.34 7.59
C ASN A 59 12.20 -1.89 8.72
N LEU A 60 10.88 -1.77 8.58
CA LEU A 60 9.91 -2.29 9.54
C LEU A 60 9.93 -3.83 9.54
N SER A 61 9.95 -4.47 8.36
CA SER A 61 10.09 -5.93 8.24
C SER A 61 11.33 -6.42 8.99
N GLN A 62 12.49 -5.85 8.72
CA GLN A 62 13.75 -6.24 9.35
C GLN A 62 13.74 -6.04 10.87
N THR A 63 13.07 -5.00 11.36
CA THR A 63 12.98 -4.73 12.80
C THR A 63 12.06 -5.75 13.49
N LEU A 64 10.93 -6.08 12.87
CA LEU A 64 9.99 -7.08 13.38
C LEU A 64 10.59 -8.49 13.35
N GLU A 65 11.33 -8.85 12.29
CA GLU A 65 12.06 -10.11 12.19
C GLU A 65 13.10 -10.25 13.31
N LYS A 66 13.85 -9.17 13.62
CA LYS A 66 14.80 -9.15 14.75
C LYS A 66 14.12 -9.34 16.12
N MET A 67 12.82 -9.07 16.20
CA MET A 67 12.01 -9.29 17.41
C MET A 67 11.35 -10.68 17.46
N GLY A 68 11.63 -11.54 16.47
CA GLY A 68 11.16 -12.91 16.43
C GLY A 68 9.84 -13.12 15.67
N TYR A 69 9.33 -12.12 14.96
CA TYR A 69 8.13 -12.26 14.14
C TYR A 69 8.47 -12.73 12.72
N SER A 70 7.70 -13.65 12.16
CA SER A 70 7.73 -13.96 10.74
C SER A 70 6.93 -12.91 9.95
N VAL A 71 7.58 -12.16 9.07
CA VAL A 71 6.96 -11.09 8.29
C VAL A 71 6.89 -11.44 6.81
N CYS A 72 5.72 -11.30 6.20
CA CYS A 72 5.51 -11.33 4.76
C CYS A 72 5.41 -9.91 4.23
N GLN A 73 6.49 -9.40 3.64
CA GLN A 73 6.52 -8.11 2.96
C GLN A 73 5.89 -8.21 1.57
N ILE A 74 4.98 -7.29 1.23
CA ILE A 74 4.28 -7.25 -0.06
C ILE A 74 4.34 -5.83 -0.64
N LEU A 75 5.33 -5.58 -1.49
CA LEU A 75 5.57 -4.25 -2.10
C LEU A 75 4.70 -4.03 -3.34
N GLU A 76 4.47 -2.78 -3.74
CA GLU A 76 3.88 -2.48 -5.04
C GLU A 76 4.83 -2.98 -6.16
N PRO A 77 4.35 -3.71 -7.18
CA PRO A 77 5.19 -4.23 -8.25
C PRO A 77 5.50 -3.13 -9.30
N VAL A 78 6.05 -2.00 -8.85
CA VAL A 78 6.27 -0.83 -9.71
C VAL A 78 7.25 -1.12 -10.84
N ASP A 79 8.28 -1.92 -10.59
CA ASP A 79 9.24 -2.28 -11.63
C ASP A 79 8.55 -3.08 -12.75
N TYR A 80 7.60 -3.97 -12.40
CA TYR A 80 6.78 -4.66 -13.40
C TYR A 80 5.89 -3.68 -14.20
N TRP A 81 5.32 -2.66 -13.54
CA TRP A 81 4.54 -1.62 -14.23
C TRP A 81 5.40 -0.74 -15.16
N ILE A 82 6.69 -0.56 -14.85
CA ILE A 82 7.65 0.11 -15.73
C ILE A 82 7.97 -0.79 -16.92
N GLU A 83 8.31 -2.05 -16.67
CA GLU A 83 8.66 -3.03 -17.71
C GLU A 83 7.55 -3.25 -18.74
N THR A 84 6.28 -3.21 -18.33
CA THR A 84 5.15 -3.32 -19.27
C THR A 84 4.87 -2.04 -20.06
N GLY A 85 5.52 -0.92 -19.71
CA GLY A 85 5.28 0.40 -20.31
C GLY A 85 3.96 1.06 -19.89
N ILE A 86 3.15 0.44 -19.03
CA ILE A 86 1.87 1.02 -18.61
C ILE A 86 2.06 2.29 -17.79
N LEU A 87 3.13 2.36 -17.00
CA LEU A 87 3.45 3.54 -16.20
C LEU A 87 3.87 4.72 -17.10
N GLU A 88 4.68 4.46 -18.12
CA GLU A 88 5.03 5.47 -19.14
C GLU A 88 3.78 5.98 -19.86
N LYS A 89 2.88 5.06 -20.27
CA LYS A 89 1.61 5.43 -20.91
C LYS A 89 0.75 6.32 -20.01
N LEU A 90 0.60 5.96 -18.73
CA LEU A 90 -0.10 6.78 -17.74
C LEU A 90 0.44 8.20 -17.72
N TYR A 91 1.76 8.38 -17.60
CA TYR A 91 2.33 9.73 -17.50
C TYR A 91 2.31 10.50 -18.82
N SER A 92 2.40 9.82 -19.97
CA SER A 92 2.33 10.46 -21.30
C SER A 92 0.94 11.01 -21.64
N ASN A 93 -0.13 10.33 -21.22
CA ASN A 93 -1.50 10.79 -21.41
C ASN A 93 -2.41 10.25 -20.28
N PRO A 94 -2.40 10.91 -19.11
CA PRO A 94 -3.16 10.45 -17.95
C PRO A 94 -4.67 10.36 -18.20
N SER A 95 -5.22 11.29 -19.00
CA SER A 95 -6.64 11.27 -19.37
C SER A 95 -7.04 10.00 -20.10
N ARG A 96 -6.19 9.46 -20.99
CA ARG A 96 -6.47 8.23 -21.72
C ARG A 96 -6.12 6.96 -20.95
N PHE A 97 -5.00 6.96 -20.23
CA PHE A 97 -4.43 5.73 -19.66
C PHE A 97 -4.66 5.58 -18.15
N SER A 98 -5.36 6.51 -17.50
CA SER A 98 -5.68 6.42 -16.07
C SER A 98 -6.46 5.16 -15.74
N VAL A 99 -7.54 4.86 -16.47
CA VAL A 99 -8.36 3.66 -16.26
C VAL A 99 -7.56 2.39 -16.50
N ASP A 100 -6.86 2.31 -17.64
CA ASP A 100 -6.01 1.17 -18.01
C ASP A 100 -4.99 0.87 -16.91
N PHE A 101 -4.34 1.92 -16.39
CA PHE A 101 -3.39 1.78 -15.30
C PHE A 101 -4.07 1.38 -13.99
N GLN A 102 -5.21 1.98 -13.61
CA GLN A 102 -5.91 1.61 -12.37
C GLN A 102 -6.35 0.14 -12.37
N VAL A 103 -6.90 -0.35 -13.49
CA VAL A 103 -7.29 -1.76 -13.63
C VAL A 103 -6.07 -2.67 -13.56
N PHE A 104 -4.99 -2.35 -14.29
CA PHE A 104 -3.78 -3.17 -14.29
C PHE A 104 -3.08 -3.18 -12.91
N ALA A 105 -2.98 -2.03 -12.25
CA ALA A 105 -2.43 -1.92 -10.91
C ALA A 105 -3.26 -2.72 -9.90
N TYR A 106 -4.60 -2.63 -9.96
CA TYR A 106 -5.48 -3.42 -9.11
C TYR A 106 -5.26 -4.93 -9.31
N MET A 107 -5.29 -5.41 -10.55
CA MET A 107 -5.15 -6.83 -10.88
C MET A 107 -3.78 -7.38 -10.46
N THR A 108 -2.72 -6.63 -10.73
CA THR A 108 -1.36 -7.04 -10.33
C THR A 108 -1.19 -7.06 -8.81
N ARG A 109 -1.77 -6.10 -8.07
CA ARG A 109 -1.78 -6.13 -6.60
C ARG A 109 -2.59 -7.30 -6.06
N LEU A 110 -3.77 -7.58 -6.61
CA LEU A 110 -4.61 -8.72 -6.21
C LEU A 110 -3.83 -10.04 -6.34
N VAL A 111 -3.20 -10.25 -7.49
CA VAL A 111 -2.41 -11.47 -7.76
C VAL A 111 -1.19 -11.56 -6.84
N ASP A 112 -0.46 -10.46 -6.66
CA ASP A 112 0.76 -10.41 -5.84
C ASP A 112 0.46 -10.69 -4.36
N ILE A 113 -0.60 -10.09 -3.82
CA ILE A 113 -1.03 -10.34 -2.44
C ILE A 113 -1.41 -11.82 -2.26
N ASN A 114 -2.24 -12.37 -3.15
CA ASN A 114 -2.68 -13.77 -3.04
C ASN A 114 -1.51 -14.76 -3.14
N LYS A 115 -0.57 -14.54 -4.08
CA LYS A 115 0.63 -15.37 -4.21
C LYS A 115 1.53 -15.28 -2.97
N SER A 116 1.74 -14.07 -2.45
CA SER A 116 2.56 -13.84 -1.26
C SER A 116 1.98 -14.53 -0.03
N VAL A 117 0.65 -14.51 0.14
CA VAL A 117 -0.05 -15.19 1.24
C VAL A 117 0.01 -16.70 1.09
N ALA A 118 -0.18 -17.22 -0.12
CA ALA A 118 -0.08 -18.66 -0.39
C ALA A 118 1.34 -19.20 -0.14
N ALA A 119 2.37 -18.41 -0.46
CA ALA A 119 3.77 -18.76 -0.20
C ALA A 119 4.16 -18.63 1.28
N ASN A 120 3.48 -17.76 2.05
CA ASN A 120 3.80 -17.48 3.45
C ASN A 120 2.59 -17.67 4.38
N PRO A 121 1.90 -18.83 4.36
CA PRO A 121 0.59 -19.00 5.01
C PRO A 121 0.62 -18.86 6.54
N ASN A 122 1.81 -18.98 7.13
CA ASN A 122 2.08 -18.96 8.56
C ASN A 122 2.76 -17.66 9.03
N ALA A 123 2.89 -16.63 8.18
CA ALA A 123 3.43 -15.35 8.60
C ALA A 123 2.59 -14.75 9.75
N ASP A 124 3.28 -14.21 10.76
CA ASP A 124 2.64 -13.51 11.87
C ASP A 124 2.09 -12.16 11.40
N ILE A 125 2.83 -11.51 10.49
CA ILE A 125 2.53 -10.15 9.99
C ILE A 125 2.60 -10.13 8.46
N TYR A 126 1.55 -9.63 7.82
CA TYR A 126 1.52 -9.24 6.42
C TYR A 126 1.67 -7.73 6.33
N LEU A 127 2.79 -7.27 5.77
CA LEU A 127 3.14 -5.87 5.69
C LEU A 127 3.10 -5.41 4.23
N LEU A 128 2.03 -4.69 3.89
CA LEU A 128 1.73 -4.27 2.52
C LEU A 128 2.20 -2.83 2.29
N GLU A 129 2.91 -2.57 1.19
CA GLU A 129 2.98 -1.23 0.61
C GLU A 129 1.70 -1.02 -0.22
N ARG A 130 0.82 -0.13 0.26
CA ARG A 130 -0.52 0.11 -0.30
C ARG A 130 -1.45 -1.11 -0.33
N SER A 131 -2.73 -0.83 -0.47
CA SER A 131 -3.79 -1.81 -0.67
C SER A 131 -4.24 -1.85 -2.13
N THR A 132 -5.12 -2.79 -2.48
CA THR A 132 -5.87 -2.77 -3.75
C THR A 132 -6.76 -1.53 -3.87
N GLU A 133 -7.18 -0.94 -2.75
CA GLU A 133 -8.06 0.23 -2.69
C GLU A 133 -7.35 1.56 -2.92
N SER A 134 -6.02 1.59 -2.81
CA SER A 134 -5.26 2.85 -2.87
C SER A 134 -5.40 3.56 -4.22
N GLY A 135 -5.73 2.82 -5.28
CA GLY A 135 -6.08 3.35 -6.61
C GLY A 135 -7.20 4.39 -6.59
N LYS A 136 -8.19 4.23 -5.69
CA LYS A 136 -9.32 5.16 -5.53
C LYS A 136 -8.89 6.59 -5.23
N LEU A 137 -7.72 6.78 -4.61
CA LEU A 137 -7.18 8.10 -4.31
C LEU A 137 -6.72 8.86 -5.55
N PHE A 138 -6.44 8.16 -6.65
CA PHE A 138 -5.93 8.75 -7.89
C PHE A 138 -7.03 9.05 -8.91
N ILE A 139 -8.15 8.32 -8.85
CA ILE A 139 -9.29 8.45 -9.77
C ILE A 139 -9.86 9.88 -9.83
N PRO A 140 -10.06 10.61 -8.71
CA PRO A 140 -10.60 11.96 -8.74
C PRO A 140 -9.79 12.94 -9.59
N ASN A 141 -8.48 12.71 -9.76
CA ASN A 141 -7.61 13.59 -10.56
C ASN A 141 -7.95 13.56 -12.06
N PHE A 142 -8.69 12.54 -12.52
CA PHE A 142 -9.01 12.33 -13.93
C PHE A 142 -10.51 12.11 -14.15
N TRP A 143 -11.34 12.31 -13.12
CA TRP A 143 -12.75 11.90 -13.13
C TRP A 143 -13.54 12.46 -14.32
N ASP A 144 -13.33 13.73 -14.67
CA ASP A 144 -14.06 14.37 -15.76
C ASP A 144 -13.65 13.85 -17.15
N ALA A 145 -12.44 13.29 -17.26
CA ALA A 145 -11.91 12.72 -18.50
C ALA A 145 -12.26 11.24 -18.69
N ILE A 146 -12.70 10.54 -17.64
CA ILE A 146 -13.04 9.11 -17.68
C ILE A 146 -14.44 8.92 -18.27
N ASP A 147 -14.57 7.98 -19.21
CA ASP A 147 -15.84 7.64 -19.85
C ASP A 147 -16.87 7.12 -18.81
N PRO A 148 -18.17 7.43 -18.94
CA PRO A 148 -19.19 6.94 -18.02
C PRO A 148 -19.20 5.41 -17.84
N VAL A 149 -18.93 4.63 -18.90
CA VAL A 149 -18.86 3.16 -18.82
C VAL A 149 -17.62 2.73 -18.04
N GLU A 150 -16.49 3.40 -18.23
CA GLU A 150 -15.26 3.14 -17.47
C GLU A 150 -15.43 3.45 -15.98
N LYS A 151 -16.21 4.48 -15.62
CA LYS A 151 -16.58 4.75 -14.22
C LYS A 151 -17.34 3.59 -13.60
N VAL A 152 -18.33 3.04 -14.31
CA VAL A 152 -19.09 1.86 -13.87
C VAL A 152 -18.16 0.65 -13.70
N LEU A 153 -17.25 0.43 -14.65
CA LEU A 153 -16.26 -0.64 -14.57
C LEU A 153 -15.37 -0.51 -13.32
N LEU A 154 -14.83 0.68 -13.06
CA LEU A 154 -14.00 0.94 -11.88
C LEU A 154 -14.79 0.71 -10.59
N SER A 155 -15.99 1.27 -10.48
CA SER A 155 -16.85 1.06 -9.29
C SER A 155 -17.12 -0.42 -9.06
N TYR A 156 -17.53 -1.16 -10.09
CA TYR A 156 -17.77 -2.60 -9.99
C TYR A 156 -16.53 -3.35 -9.53
N MET A 157 -15.36 -3.04 -10.13
CA MET A 157 -14.08 -3.65 -9.78
C MET A 157 -13.76 -3.48 -8.29
N PHE A 158 -13.80 -2.25 -7.78
CA PHE A 158 -13.44 -1.98 -6.39
C PHE A 158 -14.46 -2.48 -5.37
N GLU A 159 -15.74 -2.54 -5.74
CA GLU A 159 -16.79 -3.02 -4.83
C GLU A 159 -16.83 -4.55 -4.73
N ASN A 160 -16.51 -5.26 -5.83
CA ASN A 160 -16.78 -6.69 -5.92
C ASN A 160 -15.51 -7.56 -5.89
N LEU A 161 -14.35 -7.04 -6.34
CA LEU A 161 -13.17 -7.89 -6.49
C LEU A 161 -12.30 -7.97 -5.23
N THR A 162 -12.52 -7.09 -4.25
CA THR A 162 -11.71 -7.07 -3.02
C THR A 162 -11.97 -8.32 -2.16
N GLU A 163 -13.14 -8.94 -2.31
CA GLU A 163 -13.48 -10.23 -1.70
C GLU A 163 -12.63 -11.40 -2.24
N LEU A 164 -11.96 -11.24 -3.39
CA LEU A 164 -11.07 -12.25 -3.96
C LEU A 164 -9.68 -12.27 -3.29
N LEU A 165 -9.41 -11.34 -2.38
CA LEU A 165 -8.17 -11.33 -1.61
C LEU A 165 -8.14 -12.45 -0.58
N SER A 166 -6.98 -13.07 -0.45
CA SER A 166 -6.67 -14.06 0.59
C SER A 166 -6.50 -13.41 1.99
N LEU A 167 -6.55 -12.08 2.05
CA LEU A 167 -6.49 -11.27 3.27
C LEU A 167 -7.80 -10.50 3.44
N ASP A 168 -8.36 -10.54 4.65
CA ASP A 168 -9.45 -9.67 5.05
C ASP A 168 -8.92 -8.28 5.41
N LEU A 169 -8.90 -7.39 4.41
CA LEU A 169 -8.40 -6.02 4.59
C LEU A 169 -9.26 -5.17 5.54
N THR A 170 -10.49 -5.59 5.89
CA THR A 170 -11.32 -4.85 6.86
C THR A 170 -10.74 -4.89 8.27
N THR A 171 -9.86 -5.87 8.55
CA THR A 171 -9.15 -6.01 9.81
C THR A 171 -7.76 -5.37 9.81
N ALA A 172 -7.36 -4.73 8.70
CA ALA A 172 -6.02 -4.21 8.53
C ALA A 172 -5.78 -2.92 9.34
N HIS A 173 -4.56 -2.79 9.83
CA HIS A 173 -4.06 -1.57 10.45
C HIS A 173 -3.40 -0.68 9.41
N ILE A 174 -3.93 0.54 9.24
CA ILE A 174 -3.36 1.50 8.29
C ILE A 174 -2.30 2.35 9.00
N LEU A 175 -1.07 2.27 8.52
CA LEU A 175 0.04 3.15 8.87
C LEU A 175 0.23 4.20 7.77
N TYR A 176 -0.32 5.40 7.99
CA TYR A 176 -0.12 6.51 7.06
C TYR A 176 1.25 7.18 7.29
N TYR A 177 2.16 7.03 6.33
CA TYR A 177 3.46 7.68 6.34
C TYR A 177 3.37 9.10 5.79
N ASN A 178 3.09 10.02 6.71
CA ASN A 178 2.95 11.44 6.42
C ASN A 178 4.30 12.08 6.08
N THR A 179 4.49 12.44 4.81
CA THR A 179 5.64 13.22 4.33
C THR A 179 5.09 14.44 3.60
N SER A 180 5.70 15.61 3.80
CA SER A 180 5.26 16.82 3.11
C SER A 180 5.37 16.69 1.58
N LEU A 181 4.44 17.31 0.85
CA LEU A 181 4.45 17.29 -0.62
C LEU A 181 5.77 17.81 -1.21
N PRO A 182 6.37 18.94 -0.73
CA PRO A 182 7.66 19.40 -1.26
C PRO A 182 8.77 18.35 -1.14
N LYS A 183 8.84 17.64 -0.01
CA LYS A 183 9.84 16.59 0.23
C LYS A 183 9.57 15.35 -0.63
N CYS A 184 8.31 15.02 -0.86
CA CYS A 184 7.93 13.96 -1.80
C CYS A 184 8.37 14.29 -3.23
N MET A 185 8.13 15.53 -3.68
CA MET A 185 8.54 16.01 -5.00
C MET A 185 10.06 16.01 -5.17
N GLU A 186 10.82 16.44 -4.15
CA GLU A 186 12.28 16.36 -4.15
C GLU A 186 12.77 14.91 -4.34
N ARG A 187 12.16 13.97 -3.64
CA ARG A 187 12.52 12.54 -3.73
C ARG A 187 12.15 11.91 -5.07
N VAL A 188 11.00 12.30 -5.65
CA VAL A 188 10.62 11.91 -7.01
C VAL A 188 11.70 12.37 -8.00
N LYS A 189 12.12 13.63 -7.91
CA LYS A 189 13.22 14.18 -8.73
C LYS A 189 14.55 13.45 -8.50
N LYS A 190 14.85 13.06 -7.27
CA LYS A 190 16.11 12.39 -6.93
C LYS A 190 16.16 10.94 -7.41
N ARG A 191 15.04 10.21 -7.38
CA ARG A 191 14.99 8.79 -7.80
C ARG A 191 15.03 8.61 -9.31
N ASN A 192 14.82 9.69 -10.07
CA ASN A 192 15.10 9.78 -11.49
C ASN A 192 14.47 8.68 -12.38
N ARG A 193 13.19 8.39 -12.15
CA ARG A 193 12.40 7.55 -13.05
C ARG A 193 11.93 8.40 -14.23
N SER A 194 12.37 8.05 -15.44
CA SER A 194 12.06 8.77 -16.68
C SER A 194 10.57 9.01 -16.86
N GLU A 195 9.75 8.05 -16.45
CA GLU A 195 8.30 8.06 -16.63
C GLU A 195 7.61 9.11 -15.75
N GLU A 196 8.19 9.45 -14.59
CA GLU A 196 7.57 10.37 -13.62
C GLU A 196 7.82 11.86 -13.93
N TYR A 197 8.42 12.16 -15.08
CA TYR A 197 8.66 13.51 -15.57
C TYR A 197 7.83 13.79 -16.83
N PRO A 198 7.11 14.93 -16.88
CA PRO A 198 6.44 15.39 -18.11
C PRO A 198 7.43 15.88 -19.16
#